data_AF-A0A4Q5ZAN4-F1
#
_entry.id   AF-A0A4Q5ZAN4-F1
#
_cell.length_a   1.000
_cell.length_b   1.000
_cell.length_c   1.000
_cell.angle_alpha   90.00
_cell.angle_beta   90.00
_cell.angle_gamma   90.00
#
_symmetry.space_group_name_H-M   'P 1'
#
loop_
_entity.id
_entity.type
_entity.pdbx_description
1 polymer ?
#
loop_
_entity_poly.entity_id
_entity_poly.type
_entity_poly.pdbx_seq_one_letter_code
_entity_poly.pdbx_strand_id
1 'polypeptide(L)'
;MLQFLLKFRVALLLLLSGAGTLQAQNPDTIDSHSANTSRPILYPDHLVSQFAGNIGMFSAGVGYSYARDKVQTEFLYGFVPAFRSHTSIHILTAKTSFVSRSRIINKTYSWVPVRAGAGISYSVGRQFFTQLPKRYPSGYYWFSTSFRLTPFVGSSFQIKLKQGRTSFKKLEVYGDIGT
;
A
#
# COMPACT_ATOMS: atom_id res chain seq x y z
N MET A 1 -35.34 14.08 1.14
CA MET A 1 -34.54 13.60 -0.02
C MET A 1 -33.11 14.15 -0.03
N LEU A 2 -32.88 15.47 0.00
CA LEU A 2 -31.55 16.10 -0.13
C LEU A 2 -30.49 15.62 0.90
N GLN A 3 -30.88 15.43 2.16
CA GLN A 3 -30.04 14.88 3.24
C GLN A 3 -29.51 13.45 2.96
N PHE A 4 -30.22 12.66 2.16
CA PHE A 4 -29.83 11.27 1.83
C PHE A 4 -28.76 11.25 0.72
N LEU A 5 -28.92 12.09 -0.31
CA LEU A 5 -27.90 12.27 -1.36
C LEU A 5 -26.57 12.78 -0.79
N LEU A 6 -26.60 13.68 0.21
CA LEU A 6 -25.38 14.23 0.80
C LEU A 6 -24.58 13.15 1.54
N LYS A 7 -25.24 12.30 2.34
CA LYS A 7 -24.59 11.16 3.01
C LYS A 7 -24.05 10.13 2.01
N PHE A 8 -24.77 9.88 0.90
CA PHE A 8 -24.31 8.98 -0.16
C PHE A 8 -23.08 9.53 -0.90
N ARG A 9 -22.99 10.86 -1.14
CA ARG A 9 -21.80 11.49 -1.74
C ARG A 9 -20.57 11.47 -0.84
N VAL A 10 -20.74 11.61 0.48
CA VAL A 10 -19.62 11.46 1.45
C VAL A 10 -19.15 10.01 1.52
N ALA A 11 -20.06 9.03 1.48
CA ALA A 11 -19.69 7.62 1.40
C ALA A 11 -18.95 7.28 0.08
N LEU A 12 -19.36 7.87 -1.05
CA LEU A 12 -18.73 7.65 -2.35
C LEU A 12 -17.34 8.29 -2.48
N LEU A 13 -17.10 9.42 -1.80
CA LEU A 13 -15.78 10.06 -1.71
C LEU A 13 -14.80 9.30 -0.81
N LEU A 14 -15.29 8.53 0.18
CA LEU A 14 -14.47 7.64 1.02
C LEU A 14 -14.16 6.27 0.37
N LEU A 15 -14.75 5.97 -0.80
CA LEU A 15 -14.53 4.73 -1.53
C LEU A 15 -13.42 4.80 -2.61
N LEU A 16 -12.85 5.99 -2.87
CA LEU A 16 -11.89 6.18 -3.96
C LEU A 16 -10.42 5.85 -3.63
N SER A 17 -10.13 5.49 -2.38
CA SER A 17 -8.81 5.06 -1.89
C SER A 17 -8.88 3.71 -1.16
N GLY A 18 -9.69 2.80 -1.68
CA GLY A 18 -9.88 1.44 -1.13
C GLY A 18 -8.66 0.53 -1.30
N ALA A 19 -7.57 0.82 -0.59
CA ALA A 19 -6.40 -0.04 -0.49
C ALA A 19 -6.63 -1.12 0.60
N GLY A 20 -7.10 -2.30 0.18
CA GLY A 20 -7.42 -3.40 1.08
C GLY A 20 -6.21 -4.29 1.37
N THR A 21 -5.93 -4.53 2.66
CA THR A 21 -4.92 -5.51 3.11
C THR A 21 -5.54 -6.61 3.99
N LEU A 22 -5.14 -7.86 3.78
CA LEU A 22 -5.62 -9.02 4.53
C LEU A 22 -4.47 -9.61 5.38
N GLN A 23 -4.60 -9.64 6.72
CA GLN A 23 -3.54 -9.99 7.70
C GLN A 23 -4.05 -10.81 8.92
N ALA A 24 -3.15 -11.07 9.89
CA ALA A 24 -3.17 -11.84 11.15
C ALA A 24 -2.40 -11.12 12.32
N GLN A 25 -2.50 -11.41 13.64
CA GLN A 25 -3.46 -12.22 14.45
C GLN A 25 -3.63 -11.69 15.91
N ASN A 26 -4.85 -11.25 16.29
CA ASN A 26 -5.43 -11.33 17.66
C ASN A 26 -4.59 -10.67 18.81
N PRO A 27 -4.99 -10.68 20.11
CA PRO A 27 -5.21 -9.42 20.83
C PRO A 27 -4.17 -9.05 21.90
N ASP A 28 -3.48 -7.92 21.69
CA ASP A 28 -3.33 -6.78 22.64
C ASP A 28 -2.33 -5.73 22.11
N THR A 29 -1.52 -6.14 21.13
CA THR A 29 -1.62 -5.51 19.80
C THR A 29 -1.82 -6.59 18.73
N ILE A 30 -2.36 -6.21 17.57
CA ILE A 30 -2.42 -7.11 16.42
C ILE A 30 -1.03 -7.10 15.77
N ASP A 31 -0.11 -7.88 16.35
CA ASP A 31 1.27 -8.02 15.87
C ASP A 31 1.40 -9.33 15.08
N SER A 32 1.79 -9.26 13.80
CA SER A 32 1.94 -10.42 12.88
C SER A 32 2.85 -11.51 13.46
N HIS A 33 3.90 -11.08 14.16
CA HIS A 33 4.94 -11.92 14.75
C HIS A 33 4.54 -12.65 16.04
N SER A 34 3.38 -12.35 16.62
CA SER A 34 2.91 -13.05 17.84
C SER A 34 2.46 -14.49 17.55
N ALA A 35 2.20 -14.83 16.28
CA ALA A 35 1.61 -16.12 15.87
C ALA A 35 2.56 -16.98 15.00
N ASN A 36 3.44 -17.71 15.69
CA ASN A 36 4.35 -18.79 15.24
C ASN A 36 5.79 -18.37 14.92
N THR A 37 6.70 -18.63 15.86
CA THR A 37 8.16 -18.44 15.78
C THR A 37 8.86 -19.31 14.72
N SER A 38 8.17 -20.31 14.16
CA SER A 38 8.72 -21.28 13.20
C SER A 38 8.09 -21.14 11.81
N ARG A 39 8.11 -19.92 11.25
CA ARG A 39 7.77 -19.66 9.84
C ARG A 39 9.05 -19.37 9.05
N PRO A 40 9.28 -19.99 7.88
CA PRO A 40 10.38 -19.58 7.02
C PRO A 40 10.10 -18.17 6.47
N ILE A 41 11.15 -17.36 6.38
CA ILE A 41 11.17 -15.93 6.00
C ILE A 41 10.43 -15.61 4.69
N LEU A 42 10.22 -16.59 3.81
CA LEU A 42 9.64 -16.42 2.48
C LEU A 42 8.11 -16.25 2.46
N TYR A 43 7.40 -16.56 3.55
CA TYR A 43 5.94 -16.35 3.58
C TYR A 43 5.58 -14.90 3.96
N PRO A 44 4.72 -14.21 3.17
CA PRO A 44 4.31 -12.85 3.49
C PRO A 44 3.30 -12.82 4.66
N ASP A 45 3.37 -11.75 5.45
CA ASP A 45 2.49 -11.49 6.59
C ASP A 45 1.11 -10.94 6.17
N HIS A 46 1.10 -10.14 5.10
CA HIS A 46 -0.11 -9.59 4.50
C HIS A 46 -0.09 -9.58 2.97
N LEU A 47 -1.27 -9.58 2.39
CA LEU A 47 -1.48 -9.14 1.01
C LEU A 47 -1.85 -7.67 1.01
N VAL A 48 -1.40 -6.92 -0.01
CA VAL A 48 -1.76 -5.52 -0.23
C VAL A 48 -2.35 -5.31 -1.61
N SER A 49 -3.38 -4.47 -1.67
CA SER A 49 -3.93 -3.91 -2.90
C SER A 49 -4.03 -2.40 -2.72
N GLN A 50 -3.80 -1.62 -3.78
CA GLN A 50 -3.91 -0.17 -3.78
C GLN A 50 -4.45 0.30 -5.13
N PHE A 51 -5.40 1.24 -5.08
CA PHE A 51 -5.96 1.89 -6.25
C PHE A 51 -5.48 3.35 -6.32
N ALA A 52 -5.31 3.85 -7.55
CA ALA A 52 -5.03 5.26 -7.89
C ALA A 52 -3.92 5.94 -7.06
N GLY A 53 -2.65 5.64 -7.38
CA GLY A 53 -1.50 6.38 -6.83
C GLY A 53 -0.32 6.47 -7.82
N ASN A 54 0.77 7.13 -7.41
CA ASN A 54 2.00 7.27 -8.23
C ASN A 54 2.71 5.92 -8.51
N ILE A 55 2.20 4.82 -7.94
CA ILE A 55 2.70 3.45 -8.11
C ILE A 55 1.93 2.65 -9.17
N GLY A 56 0.83 3.20 -9.72
CA GLY A 56 -0.03 2.52 -10.70
C GLY A 56 -1.51 2.83 -10.48
N MET A 57 -2.35 2.56 -11.49
CA MET A 57 -3.80 2.73 -11.33
C MET A 57 -4.40 1.60 -10.51
N PHE A 58 -4.00 0.36 -10.81
CA PHE A 58 -4.21 -0.80 -9.94
C PHE A 58 -2.86 -1.31 -9.50
N SER A 59 -2.65 -1.53 -8.20
CA SER A 59 -1.43 -2.13 -7.66
C SER A 59 -1.79 -3.26 -6.72
N ALA A 60 -1.10 -4.38 -6.80
CA ALA A 60 -1.28 -5.53 -5.90
C ALA A 60 0.06 -6.15 -5.53
N GLY A 61 0.15 -6.73 -4.34
CA GLY A 61 1.45 -7.10 -3.79
C GLY A 61 1.39 -7.90 -2.50
N VAL A 62 2.58 -8.16 -1.97
CA VAL A 62 2.80 -8.86 -0.71
C VAL A 62 3.56 -7.96 0.26
N GLY A 63 3.29 -8.14 1.55
CA GLY A 63 3.90 -7.35 2.61
C GLY A 63 4.47 -8.22 3.72
N TYR A 64 5.54 -7.70 4.32
CA TYR A 64 6.23 -8.25 5.48
C TYR A 64 6.22 -7.20 6.58
N SER A 65 5.84 -7.60 7.79
CA SER A 65 5.86 -6.75 8.98
C SER A 65 7.11 -7.04 9.80
N TYR A 66 7.57 -6.07 10.58
CA TYR A 66 8.74 -6.15 11.45
C TYR A 66 8.54 -5.28 12.69
N ALA A 67 9.39 -5.46 13.71
CA ALA A 67 9.42 -4.64 14.92
C ALA A 67 8.06 -4.50 15.65
N ARG A 68 7.29 -5.61 15.72
CA ARG A 68 5.90 -5.67 16.23
C ARG A 68 4.96 -4.76 15.43
N ASP A 69 4.87 -5.06 14.13
CA ASP A 69 4.08 -4.37 13.08
C ASP A 69 4.30 -2.86 12.95
N LYS A 70 5.30 -2.29 13.63
CA LYS A 70 5.69 -0.87 13.51
C LYS A 70 6.41 -0.55 12.21
N VAL A 71 7.03 -1.53 11.56
CA VAL A 71 7.69 -1.36 10.27
C VAL A 71 7.10 -2.38 9.32
N GLN A 72 6.72 -1.97 8.11
CA GLN A 72 6.16 -2.86 7.11
C GLN A 72 6.80 -2.57 5.75
N THR A 73 7.30 -3.61 5.09
CA THR A 73 7.87 -3.54 3.74
C THR A 73 6.93 -4.26 2.78
N GLU A 74 6.46 -3.54 1.77
CA GLU A 74 5.47 -3.97 0.78
C GLU A 74 6.09 -3.98 -0.61
N PHE A 75 5.95 -5.09 -1.33
CA PHE A 75 6.37 -5.23 -2.72
C PHE A 75 5.12 -5.30 -3.60
N LEU A 76 4.90 -4.25 -4.39
CA LEU A 76 3.71 -4.08 -5.22
C LEU A 76 4.07 -4.11 -6.71
N TYR A 77 3.19 -4.73 -7.48
CA TYR A 77 3.15 -4.64 -8.93
C TYR A 77 1.97 -3.76 -9.34
N GLY A 78 2.28 -2.62 -9.95
CA GLY A 78 1.35 -1.64 -10.47
C GLY A 78 1.11 -1.78 -11.97
N PHE A 79 -0.14 -1.54 -12.38
CA PHE A 79 -0.60 -1.56 -13.76
C PHE A 79 -1.39 -0.29 -14.07
N VAL A 80 -1.08 0.32 -15.21
CA VAL A 80 -1.84 1.44 -15.81
C VAL A 80 -2.30 0.99 -17.20
N PRO A 81 -3.61 0.80 -17.42
CA PRO A 81 -4.13 0.42 -18.73
C PRO A 81 -4.03 1.57 -19.73
N ALA A 82 -3.92 1.20 -21.01
CA ALA A 82 -3.78 2.09 -22.15
C ALA A 82 -5.11 2.75 -22.54
N PHE A 83 -5.59 3.75 -21.78
CA PHE A 83 -6.85 4.45 -22.13
C PHE A 83 -6.72 5.38 -23.34
N ARG A 84 -5.63 6.17 -23.37
CA ARG A 84 -5.30 7.14 -24.43
C ARG A 84 -3.85 7.05 -24.89
N SER A 85 -2.97 6.43 -24.09
CA SER A 85 -1.62 6.04 -24.50
C SER A 85 -1.70 4.82 -25.42
N HIS A 86 -0.73 4.64 -26.32
CA HIS A 86 -0.63 3.46 -27.18
C HIS A 86 0.07 2.27 -26.49
N THR A 87 0.22 2.30 -25.17
CA THR A 87 0.98 1.29 -24.40
C THR A 87 0.51 1.29 -22.94
N SER A 88 0.41 0.11 -22.33
CA SER A 88 0.23 -0.05 -20.89
C SER A 88 1.54 0.21 -20.15
N ILE A 89 1.45 0.69 -18.92
CA ILE A 89 2.62 0.93 -18.06
C ILE A 89 2.55 -0.07 -16.91
N HIS A 90 3.68 -0.73 -16.68
CA HIS A 90 3.87 -1.70 -15.60
C HIS A 90 4.91 -1.12 -14.64
N ILE A 91 4.63 -1.15 -13.34
CA ILE A 91 5.44 -0.48 -12.31
C ILE A 91 5.76 -1.50 -11.22
N LEU A 92 7.01 -1.58 -10.79
CA LEU A 92 7.43 -2.38 -9.64
C LEU A 92 7.78 -1.43 -8.50
N THR A 93 7.10 -1.56 -7.36
CA THR A 93 7.32 -0.69 -6.20
C THR A 93 7.72 -1.50 -4.98
N ALA A 94 8.82 -1.10 -4.34
CA ALA A 94 9.15 -1.50 -2.97
C ALA A 94 8.88 -0.32 -2.05
N LYS A 95 7.95 -0.47 -1.10
CA LYS A 95 7.51 0.58 -0.16
C LYS A 95 7.83 0.15 1.27
N THR A 96 8.49 0.99 2.05
CA THR A 96 8.69 0.77 3.49
C THR A 96 7.92 1.82 4.27
N SER A 97 7.05 1.37 5.18
CA SER A 97 6.20 2.20 6.02
C SER A 97 6.52 2.00 7.51
N PHE A 98 6.52 3.09 8.26
CA PHE A 98 6.46 3.12 9.71
C PHE A 98 5.02 3.34 10.16
N VAL A 99 4.55 2.53 11.09
CA VAL A 99 3.17 2.47 11.58
C VAL A 99 3.16 2.90 13.05
N SER A 100 2.43 3.96 13.37
CA SER A 100 2.26 4.43 14.75
C SER A 100 1.38 3.47 15.57
N ARG A 101 1.39 3.61 16.91
CA ARG A 101 0.62 2.74 17.80
C ARG A 101 -0.88 2.88 17.52
N SER A 102 -1.52 1.75 17.22
CA SER A 102 -2.98 1.65 17.03
C SER A 102 -3.73 2.12 18.28
N ARG A 103 -4.70 3.02 18.08
CA ARG A 103 -5.71 3.39 19.09
C ARG A 103 -6.92 2.47 18.95
N ILE A 104 -7.22 1.71 20.00
CA ILE A 104 -8.38 0.81 20.03
C ILE A 104 -9.63 1.66 20.21
N ILE A 105 -10.58 1.56 19.27
CA ILE A 105 -11.90 2.23 19.38
C ILE A 105 -12.86 1.29 20.12
N ASN A 106 -12.86 0.00 19.77
CA ASN A 106 -13.55 -1.05 20.50
C ASN A 106 -12.96 -2.44 20.17
N LYS A 107 -13.61 -3.52 20.62
CA LYS A 107 -13.15 -4.91 20.43
C LYS A 107 -13.00 -5.34 18.95
N THR A 108 -13.57 -4.59 18.00
CA THR A 108 -13.57 -4.87 16.56
C THR A 108 -12.77 -3.86 15.76
N TYR A 109 -12.85 -2.57 16.09
CA TYR A 109 -12.25 -1.48 15.33
C TYR A 109 -11.06 -0.84 16.05
N SER A 110 -9.99 -0.59 15.31
CA SER A 110 -8.83 0.17 15.75
C SER A 110 -8.41 1.17 14.66
N TRP A 111 -7.77 2.26 15.06
CA TRP A 111 -7.31 3.33 14.16
C TRP A 111 -5.81 3.55 14.35
N VAL A 112 -5.08 3.58 13.24
CA VAL A 112 -3.67 3.99 13.20
C VAL A 112 -3.64 5.47 12.79
N PRO A 113 -3.26 6.39 13.69
CA PRO A 113 -3.32 7.82 13.42
C PRO A 113 -2.28 8.30 12.41
N VAL A 114 -1.13 7.62 12.34
CA VAL A 114 -0.01 7.98 11.45
C VAL A 114 0.61 6.70 10.89
N ARG A 115 0.65 6.62 9.57
CA ARG A 115 1.50 5.72 8.76
C ARG A 115 2.37 6.63 7.90
N ALA A 116 3.69 6.48 7.91
CA ALA A 116 4.58 7.34 7.15
C ALA A 116 5.76 6.54 6.60
N GLY A 117 6.25 6.88 5.42
CA GLY A 117 7.33 6.10 4.82
C GLY A 117 7.79 6.61 3.48
N ALA A 118 8.55 5.76 2.78
CA ALA A 118 8.98 6.01 1.42
C ALA A 118 8.99 4.71 0.61
N GLY A 119 8.77 4.84 -0.69
CA GLY A 119 8.96 3.77 -1.66
C GLY A 119 9.93 4.14 -2.77
N ILE A 120 10.41 3.11 -3.45
CA ILE A 120 11.13 3.20 -4.72
C ILE A 120 10.26 2.47 -5.74
N SER A 121 9.90 3.17 -6.82
CA SER A 121 9.11 2.64 -7.93
C SER A 121 9.93 2.62 -9.21
N TYR A 122 9.89 1.51 -9.94
CA TYR A 122 10.54 1.30 -11.23
C TYR A 122 9.49 1.09 -12.33
N SER A 123 9.40 2.03 -13.26
CA SER A 123 8.48 1.95 -14.40
C SER A 123 9.10 1.17 -15.56
N VAL A 124 8.50 0.05 -15.90
CA VAL A 124 8.90 -0.84 -17.00
C VAL A 124 8.28 -0.36 -18.31
N GLY A 125 9.12 -0.03 -19.30
CA GLY A 125 8.68 0.19 -20.68
C GLY A 125 9.69 1.00 -21.49
N ARG A 126 9.67 0.88 -22.83
CA ARG A 126 10.57 1.62 -23.75
C ARG A 126 10.41 3.15 -23.70
N GLN A 127 9.37 3.63 -23.00
CA GLN A 127 9.08 5.04 -22.74
C GLN A 127 9.84 5.58 -21.51
N PHE A 128 10.30 4.70 -20.63
CA PHE A 128 11.02 5.02 -19.40
C PHE A 128 12.48 4.64 -19.59
N PHE A 129 13.35 5.65 -19.61
CA PHE A 129 14.73 5.49 -20.05
C PHE A 129 15.63 4.98 -18.93
N THR A 130 15.88 3.66 -18.90
CA THR A 130 16.90 3.06 -18.03
C THR A 130 18.31 3.58 -18.38
N GLN A 131 18.54 3.92 -19.65
CA GLN A 131 19.66 4.73 -20.14
C GLN A 131 19.12 5.89 -20.98
N LEU A 132 19.64 7.11 -20.77
CA LEU A 132 19.24 8.32 -21.50
C LEU A 132 19.45 8.15 -23.02
N PRO A 133 18.48 8.53 -23.88
CA PRO A 133 18.65 8.45 -25.32
C PRO A 133 19.60 9.56 -25.79
N LYS A 134 20.37 9.32 -26.88
CA LYS A 134 21.42 10.20 -27.43
C LYS A 134 21.03 11.67 -27.70
N ARG A 135 19.75 12.03 -27.59
CA ARG A 135 19.25 13.42 -27.68
C ARG A 135 19.52 14.23 -26.40
N TYR A 136 19.74 13.58 -25.25
CA TYR A 136 20.13 14.25 -24.01
C TYR A 136 21.64 14.10 -23.77
N PRO A 137 22.33 15.15 -23.26
CA PRO A 137 23.74 15.05 -22.89
C PRO A 137 23.97 13.93 -21.85
N SER A 138 25.08 13.20 -22.01
CA SER A 138 25.54 12.24 -21.00
C SER A 138 25.76 12.95 -19.67
N GLY A 139 25.06 12.52 -18.61
CA GLY A 139 25.13 13.13 -17.28
C GLY A 139 24.09 14.23 -17.00
N TYR A 140 23.15 14.53 -17.93
CA TYR A 140 22.12 15.55 -17.70
C TYR A 140 21.15 15.22 -16.54
N TYR A 141 20.94 13.94 -16.24
CA TYR A 141 20.31 13.48 -15.00
C TYR A 141 21.24 12.51 -14.27
N TRP A 142 21.42 12.73 -12.97
CA TRP A 142 22.19 11.86 -12.07
C TRP A 142 21.40 10.66 -11.54
N PHE A 143 20.10 10.58 -11.86
CA PHE A 143 19.21 9.45 -11.59
C PHE A 143 18.51 9.00 -12.88
N SER A 144 18.22 7.71 -13.02
CA SER A 144 17.45 7.22 -14.18
C SER A 144 15.97 7.60 -14.04
N THR A 145 15.37 8.09 -15.14
CA THR A 145 13.95 8.49 -15.20
C THR A 145 12.97 7.33 -15.05
N SER A 146 13.45 6.08 -15.06
CA SER A 146 12.67 4.89 -14.73
C SER A 146 12.42 4.73 -13.23
N PHE A 147 13.23 5.35 -12.35
CA PHE A 147 13.09 5.28 -10.90
C PHE A 147 12.39 6.51 -10.32
N ARG A 148 11.52 6.30 -9.34
CA ARG A 148 10.84 7.35 -8.58
C ARG A 148 10.92 7.05 -7.08
N LEU A 149 11.28 8.07 -6.29
CA LEU A 149 11.09 8.06 -4.84
C LEU A 149 9.68 8.54 -4.53
N THR A 150 8.95 7.77 -3.73
CA THR A 150 7.55 8.02 -3.38
C THR A 150 7.41 8.14 -1.86
N PRO A 151 7.80 9.28 -1.25
CA PRO A 151 7.54 9.54 0.17
C PRO A 151 6.05 9.75 0.40
N PHE A 152 5.52 9.27 1.52
CA PHE A 152 4.10 9.35 1.84
C PHE A 152 3.84 9.44 3.35
N VAL A 153 2.70 10.03 3.69
CA VAL A 153 2.09 10.02 5.02
C VAL A 153 0.59 9.74 4.89
N GLY A 154 0.03 9.02 5.84
CA GLY A 154 -1.32 8.50 5.77
C GLY A 154 -1.85 8.05 7.13
N SER A 155 -3.02 7.45 7.10
CA SER A 155 -3.65 6.82 8.27
C SER A 155 -4.41 5.57 7.83
N SER A 156 -4.70 4.67 8.77
CA SER A 156 -5.44 3.44 8.45
C SER A 156 -6.46 3.06 9.52
N PHE A 157 -7.52 2.39 9.07
CA PHE A 157 -8.54 1.79 9.91
C PHE A 157 -8.44 0.27 9.84
N GLN A 158 -8.40 -0.35 11.00
CA GLN A 158 -8.21 -1.78 11.19
C GLN A 158 -9.50 -2.41 11.71
N ILE A 159 -9.97 -3.45 11.02
CA ILE A 159 -11.15 -4.23 11.35
C ILE A 159 -10.69 -5.65 11.72
N LYS A 160 -10.90 -6.02 12.98
CA LYS A 160 -10.59 -7.35 13.49
C LYS A 160 -11.67 -8.35 13.04
N LEU A 161 -11.25 -9.41 12.35
CA LEU A 161 -12.15 -10.46 11.88
C LEU A 161 -12.31 -11.54 12.95
N LYS A 162 -13.51 -12.11 13.08
CA LYS A 162 -13.77 -13.18 14.05
C LYS A 162 -13.06 -14.48 13.62
N GLN A 163 -12.25 -15.03 14.53
CA GLN A 163 -11.62 -16.35 14.37
C GLN A 163 -12.70 -17.42 14.15
N GLY A 164 -12.50 -18.32 13.18
CA GLY A 164 -13.34 -19.52 13.00
C GLY A 164 -14.02 -19.69 11.63
N ARG A 165 -13.97 -18.70 10.72
CA ARG A 165 -14.49 -18.85 9.33
C ARG A 165 -13.49 -18.51 8.22
N THR A 166 -12.38 -17.85 8.52
CA THR A 166 -11.37 -17.45 7.53
C THR A 166 -9.96 -17.52 8.11
N SER A 167 -8.96 -17.76 7.25
CA SER A 167 -7.53 -17.69 7.60
C SER A 167 -7.05 -16.26 7.88
N PHE A 168 -7.80 -15.27 7.37
CA PHE A 168 -7.61 -13.84 7.63
C PHE A 168 -8.23 -13.44 8.97
N LYS A 169 -7.60 -12.47 9.66
CA LYS A 169 -7.86 -12.18 11.08
C LYS A 169 -7.87 -10.67 11.36
N LYS A 170 -7.33 -9.86 10.45
CA LYS A 170 -7.47 -8.40 10.34
C LYS A 170 -7.69 -8.03 8.86
N LEU A 171 -8.60 -7.11 8.61
CA LEU A 171 -8.70 -6.33 7.37
C LEU A 171 -8.25 -4.91 7.71
N GLU A 172 -7.38 -4.31 6.90
CA GLU A 172 -6.95 -2.93 7.10
C GLU A 172 -7.13 -2.13 5.80
N VAL A 173 -7.69 -0.92 5.95
CA VAL A 173 -7.97 0.04 4.89
C VAL A 173 -7.18 1.30 5.20
N TYR A 174 -6.33 1.74 4.27
CA TYR A 174 -5.44 2.88 4.47
C TYR A 174 -5.59 3.93 3.37
N GLY A 175 -5.35 5.19 3.73
CA GLY A 175 -5.19 6.29 2.78
C GLY A 175 -3.80 6.89 2.92
N ASP A 176 -2.98 6.77 1.88
CA ASP A 176 -1.66 7.37 1.78
C ASP A 176 -1.74 8.65 0.92
N ILE A 177 -1.12 9.74 1.37
CA ILE A 177 -0.90 10.99 0.63
C ILE A 177 0.61 11.15 0.45
N GLY A 178 1.06 11.28 -0.79
CA GLY A 178 2.49 11.27 -1.12
C GLY A 178 2.77 11.69 -2.56
N THR A 179 4.06 11.72 -2.91
CA THR A 179 4.58 12.21 -4.21
C THR A 179 4.82 11.09 -5.21
#